data_AF-A0A9E3D567-F1
#
_entry.id   AF-A0A9E3D567-F1
#
_cell.length_a   1.000
_cell.length_b   1.000
_cell.length_c   1.000
_cell.angle_alpha   90.00
_cell.angle_beta   90.00
_cell.angle_gamma   90.00
#
_symmetry.space_group_name_H-M   'P 1'
#
loop_
_entity.id
_entity.type
_entity.pdbx_description
1 polymer ?
#
loop_
_entity_poly.entity_id
_entity_poly.type
_entity_poly.pdbx_seq_one_letter_code
_entity_poly.pdbx_strand_id
1 'polypeptide(L)'
;MSLDEFLAWEREQPERYEYAGGVVTMMTGGSAAHVTIALNLAVALRHALRGTGCRPFGSDMKVIANDTARYPDVSVTCRPLGDRDDNISAAERNSITSRRHRSSSMP
;
A
#
# COMPACT_ATOMS: atom_id res chain seq x y z
N MET A 1 -21.10 2.95 4.86
CA MET A 1 -20.05 3.28 3.89
C MET A 1 -19.17 2.07 3.74
N SER A 2 -19.18 1.45 2.56
CA SER A 2 -18.22 0.42 2.17
C SER A 2 -16.85 1.05 1.86
N LEU A 3 -15.80 0.23 1.71
CA LEU A 3 -14.49 0.70 1.28
C LEU A 3 -14.56 1.41 -0.09
N ASP A 4 -15.32 0.90 -1.05
CA ASP A 4 -15.45 1.52 -2.37
C ASP A 4 -16.17 2.86 -2.31
N GLU A 5 -17.24 2.96 -1.51
CA GLU A 5 -17.93 4.22 -1.25
C GLU A 5 -16.99 5.23 -0.59
N PHE A 6 -16.18 4.79 0.37
CA PHE A 6 -15.16 5.63 1.00
C PHE A 6 -14.11 6.11 0.00
N LEU A 7 -13.58 5.24 -0.87
CA LEU A 7 -12.55 5.60 -1.85
C LEU A 7 -13.08 6.58 -2.90
N ALA A 8 -14.36 6.45 -3.29
CA ALA A 8 -14.99 7.43 -4.18
C ALA A 8 -15.13 8.79 -3.49
N TRP A 9 -15.64 8.80 -2.26
CA TRP A 9 -15.83 10.02 -1.48
C TRP A 9 -14.52 10.74 -1.13
N GLU A 10 -13.48 9.99 -0.74
CA GLU A 10 -12.21 10.56 -0.27
C GLU A 10 -11.43 11.28 -1.38
N ARG A 11 -11.56 10.85 -2.64
CA ARG A 11 -10.93 11.53 -3.80
C ARG A 11 -11.44 12.95 -4.03
N GLU A 12 -12.61 13.27 -3.50
CA GLU A 12 -13.24 14.58 -3.62
C GLU A 12 -12.91 15.50 -2.45
N GLN A 13 -12.22 14.98 -1.42
CA GLN A 13 -11.92 15.74 -0.21
C GLN A 13 -10.60 16.51 -0.35
N PRO A 14 -10.50 17.73 0.23
CA PRO A 14 -9.25 18.46 0.27
C PRO A 14 -8.25 17.84 1.26
N GLU A 15 -8.74 17.23 2.34
CA GLU A 15 -7.92 16.50 3.32
C GLU A 15 -7.88 15.00 3.02
N ARG A 16 -6.88 14.34 3.58
CA ARG A 16 -6.78 12.87 3.53
C ARG A 16 -7.51 12.23 4.68
N TYR A 17 -8.14 11.10 4.39
CA TYR A 17 -8.85 10.30 5.37
C TYR A 17 -8.37 8.86 5.34
N GLU A 18 -8.46 8.18 6.48
CA GLU A 18 -8.22 6.76 6.63
C GLU A 18 -9.54 6.03 6.89
N TYR A 19 -9.63 4.78 6.44
CA TYR A 19 -10.82 3.93 6.57
C TYR A 19 -10.49 2.60 7.23
N ALA A 20 -11.25 2.22 8.25
CA ALA A 20 -11.11 0.98 8.99
C ALA A 20 -12.46 0.30 9.23
N GLY A 21 -12.90 -0.59 8.35
CA GLY A 21 -14.13 -1.37 8.58
C GLY A 21 -15.35 -0.52 8.92
N GLY A 22 -15.53 0.61 8.23
CA GLY A 22 -16.64 1.55 8.42
C GLY A 22 -16.30 2.80 9.24
N VAL A 23 -15.15 2.84 9.90
CA VAL A 23 -14.67 4.01 10.65
C VAL A 23 -13.82 4.89 9.74
N VAL A 24 -14.16 6.18 9.65
CA VAL A 24 -13.41 7.18 8.88
C VAL A 24 -12.77 8.19 9.82
N THR A 25 -11.47 8.41 9.65
CA THR A 25 -10.67 9.33 10.47
C THR A 25 -9.89 10.27 9.55
N MET A 26 -9.94 11.57 9.81
CA MET A 26 -9.10 12.54 9.10
C MET A 26 -7.63 12.30 9.49
N MET A 27 -6.75 12.22 8.50
CA MET A 27 -5.33 12.19 8.74
C MET A 27 -4.85 13.58 9.17
N THR A 28 -4.22 13.66 10.33
CA THR A 28 -3.54 14.88 10.76
C THR A 28 -2.14 14.95 10.15
N GLY A 29 -1.67 16.16 9.82
CA GLY A 29 -0.28 16.36 9.42
C GLY A 29 0.73 15.92 10.50
N GLY A 30 1.98 15.68 10.08
CA GLY A 30 3.06 15.30 10.98
C GLY A 30 3.75 16.50 11.63
N SER A 31 4.22 16.33 12.87
CA SER A 31 5.17 17.27 13.49
C SER A 31 6.54 17.20 12.80
N ALA A 32 7.40 18.21 13.01
CA ALA A 32 8.77 18.17 12.48
C ALA A 32 9.55 16.92 12.92
N ALA A 33 9.35 16.47 14.16
CA ALA A 33 9.95 15.24 14.68
C ALA A 33 9.44 14.00 13.94
N HIS A 34 8.12 13.91 13.73
CA HIS A 34 7.49 12.81 12.98
C HIS A 34 8.02 12.75 11.54
N VAL A 35 8.04 13.88 10.84
CA VAL A 35 8.55 13.97 9.46
C VAL A 35 10.03 13.57 9.38
N THR A 36 10.84 14.00 10.34
CA THR A 36 12.27 13.65 10.40
C THR A 36 12.46 12.15 10.58
N ILE A 37 11.69 11.51 11.47
CA ILE A 37 11.77 10.06 11.71
C ILE A 37 11.34 9.28 10.47
N ALA A 38 10.21 9.66 9.86
CA ALA A 38 9.70 9.01 8.64
C ALA A 38 10.71 9.11 7.49
N LEU A 39 11.32 10.28 7.30
CA LEU A 39 12.34 10.49 6.27
C LEU A 39 13.58 9.61 6.50
N ASN A 40 14.10 9.57 7.73
CA ASN A 40 15.24 8.73 8.08
C ASN A 40 14.95 7.25 7.81
N LEU A 41 13.75 6.79 8.17
CA LEU A 41 13.30 5.43 7.90
C LEU A 41 13.21 5.14 6.40
N ALA A 42 12.61 6.04 5.62
CA ALA A 42 12.49 5.90 4.17
C ALA A 42 13.87 5.80 3.48
N VAL A 43 14.83 6.62 3.90
CA VAL A 43 16.21 6.60 3.40
C VAL A 43 16.90 5.28 3.77
N ALA A 44 16.82 4.86 5.03
CA ALA A 44 17.41 3.60 5.47
C ALA A 44 16.85 2.40 4.69
N LEU A 45 15.53 2.34 4.50
CA LEU A 45 14.88 1.31 3.70
C LEU A 45 15.30 1.38 2.23
N ARG A 46 15.41 2.58 1.65
CA ARG A 46 15.86 2.76 0.27
C ARG A 46 17.25 2.18 0.04
N HIS A 47 18.15 2.36 1.00
CA HIS A 47 19.49 1.76 0.95
C HIS A 47 19.45 0.24 1.12
N ALA A 48 18.72 -0.25 2.12
CA ALA A 48 18.63 -1.68 2.41
C ALA A 48 17.98 -2.50 1.28
N LEU A 49 17.05 -1.89 0.54
CA LEU A 49 16.29 -2.54 -0.54
C LEU A 49 16.93 -2.35 -1.93
N ARG A 50 18.11 -1.76 -2.02
CA ARG A 50 18.76 -1.52 -3.31
C ARG A 50 19.02 -2.86 -4.02
N GLY A 51 18.49 -2.99 -5.24
CA GLY A 51 18.65 -4.18 -6.08
C GLY A 51 17.62 -5.29 -5.86
N THR A 52 16.71 -5.16 -4.88
CA THR A 52 15.70 -6.19 -4.61
C THR A 52 14.43 -6.06 -5.47
N GLY A 53 14.27 -4.92 -6.17
CA GLY A 53 13.03 -4.56 -6.86
C GLY A 53 11.96 -3.93 -5.95
N CYS A 54 12.22 -3.81 -4.64
CA CYS A 54 11.32 -3.16 -3.70
C CYS A 54 11.65 -1.66 -3.53
N ARG A 55 10.61 -0.84 -3.37
CA ARG A 55 10.71 0.61 -3.24
C ARG A 55 9.91 1.12 -2.04
N PRO A 56 10.51 1.95 -1.15
CA PRO A 56 9.77 2.65 -0.12
C PRO A 56 9.02 3.87 -0.69
N PHE A 57 7.91 4.23 -0.06
CA PHE A 57 7.09 5.42 -0.33
C PHE A 57 6.73 6.09 1.00
N GLY A 58 6.61 7.43 1.00
CA GLY A 58 6.21 8.19 2.17
C GLY A 58 4.69 8.23 2.40
N SER A 59 4.26 9.08 3.33
CA SER A 59 2.87 9.23 3.79
C SER A 59 1.87 9.77 2.76
N ASP A 60 2.34 10.09 1.55
CA ASP A 60 1.47 10.42 0.42
C ASP A 60 0.86 9.19 -0.26
N MET A 61 1.39 8.00 -0.01
CA MET A 61 0.94 6.78 -0.66
C MET A 61 -0.11 6.04 0.17
N LYS A 62 -1.32 5.91 -0.38
CA LYS A 62 -2.41 5.15 0.26
C LYS A 62 -2.12 3.66 0.18
N VAL A 63 -2.27 2.93 1.28
CA VAL A 63 -2.20 1.45 1.30
C VAL A 63 -3.60 0.90 1.49
N ILE A 64 -4.02 0.02 0.58
CA ILE A 64 -5.33 -0.63 0.62
C ILE A 64 -5.12 -2.12 0.87
N ALA A 65 -5.65 -2.62 1.99
CA ALA A 65 -5.55 -4.04 2.35
C ALA A 65 -6.63 -4.42 3.36
N ASN A 66 -7.19 -5.63 3.23
CA ASN A 66 -8.10 -6.23 4.22
C ASN A 66 -9.24 -5.30 4.69
N ASP A 67 -9.97 -4.68 3.76
CA ASP A 67 -11.05 -3.72 4.07
C ASP A 67 -10.58 -2.48 4.86
N THR A 68 -9.33 -2.05 4.63
CA THR A 68 -8.76 -0.83 5.19
C THR A 68 -8.08 0.00 4.11
N ALA A 69 -8.09 1.32 4.30
CA ALA A 69 -7.29 2.28 3.57
C ALA A 69 -6.53 3.15 4.58
N ARG A 70 -5.21 3.23 4.45
CA ARG A 70 -4.31 3.93 5.38
C ARG A 70 -3.28 4.76 4.64
N TYR A 71 -2.78 5.79 5.29
CA TYR A 71 -1.66 6.61 4.84
C TYR A 71 -0.49 6.47 5.82
N PRO A 72 0.26 5.34 5.77
CA PRO A 72 1.35 5.09 6.70
C PRO A 72 2.53 6.03 6.46
N ASP A 73 3.28 6.35 7.52
CA ASP A 73 4.49 7.19 7.45
C ASP A 73 5.48 6.74 6.38
N VAL A 74 5.69 5.41 6.31
CA VAL A 74 6.47 4.76 5.27
C VAL A 74 5.82 3.42 4.89
N SER A 75 5.69 3.17 3.60
CA SER A 75 5.27 1.88 3.05
C SER A 75 6.34 1.33 2.10
N VAL A 76 6.35 0.03 1.86
CA VAL A 76 7.25 -0.62 0.89
C VAL A 76 6.43 -1.52 -0.02
N THR A 77 6.71 -1.47 -1.31
CA THR A 77 6.18 -2.44 -2.27
C THR A 77 7.25 -2.92 -3.22
N CYS A 78 7.19 -4.20 -3.59
CA CYS A 78 8.02 -4.81 -4.63
C CYS A 78 7.26 -4.92 -5.97
N ARG A 79 6.00 -4.48 -5.99
CA ARG A 79 5.21 -4.38 -7.21
C ARG A 79 5.65 -3.16 -8.02
N PRO A 80 5.83 -3.28 -9.34
CA PRO A 80 5.97 -2.12 -10.21
C PRO A 80 4.76 -1.18 -10.06
N LEU A 81 5.04 0.10 -9.87
CA LEU A 81 4.05 1.17 -9.84
C LEU A 81 4.36 2.17 -10.96
N GLY A 82 3.33 2.60 -11.68
CA GLY A 82 3.42 3.70 -12.64
C GLY A 82 3.46 5.05 -11.95
N ASP A 83 3.85 6.09 -12.67
CA ASP A 83 3.97 7.46 -12.13
C ASP A 83 2.63 8.08 -11.71
N ARG A 84 1.52 7.52 -12.20
CA ARG A 84 0.15 7.95 -11.88
C ARG A 84 -0.53 7.09 -10.81
N ASP A 85 0.15 6.06 -10.30
CA ASP A 85 -0.41 5.24 -9.23
C ASP A 85 -0.37 6.01 -7.92
N ASP A 86 -1.54 6.14 -7.27
CA ASP A 86 -1.74 6.87 -6.02
C ASP A 86 -1.94 5.95 -4.80
N ASN A 87 -1.88 4.63 -5.02
CA ASN A 87 -2.06 3.64 -3.97
C ASN A 87 -1.27 2.33 -4.17
N ILE A 88 -0.98 1.67 -3.06
CA ILE A 88 -0.47 0.30 -2.96
C ILE A 88 -1.62 -0.58 -2.50
N SER A 89 -2.27 -1.27 -3.44
CA SER A 89 -3.14 -2.39 -3.11
C SER A 89 -2.32 -3.62 -2.78
N ALA A 90 -2.63 -4.28 -1.66
CA ALA A 90 -2.24 -5.66 -1.47
C ALA A 90 -2.82 -6.48 -2.63
N ALA A 91 -1.98 -7.28 -3.30
CA ALA A 91 -2.48 -8.19 -4.31
C ALA A 91 -3.59 -9.03 -3.70
N GLU A 92 -4.76 -9.09 -4.35
CA GLU A 92 -5.74 -10.11 -4.06
C GLU A 92 -5.00 -11.44 -4.00
N ARG A 93 -5.20 -12.22 -2.94
CA ARG A 93 -4.73 -13.60 -2.91
C ARG A 93 -5.50 -14.35 -4.00
N ASN A 94 -5.09 -14.18 -5.25
CA ASN A 94 -5.51 -15.02 -6.35
C ASN A 94 -5.04 -16.41 -5.96
N SER A 95 -6.00 -17.19 -5.47
CA SER A 95 -5.86 -18.58 -5.09
C SER A 95 -4.92 -19.26 -6.07
N ILE A 96 -3.73 -19.64 -5.57
CA ILE A 96 -2.83 -20.55 -6.26
C ILE A 96 -3.60 -21.87 -6.34
N THR A 97 -4.46 -22.02 -7.34
CA THR A 97 -4.93 -23.33 -7.75
C THR A 97 -3.71 -24.05 -8.30
N SER A 98 -3.16 -24.91 -7.46
CA SER A 98 -2.11 -25.86 -7.81
C SER A 98 -2.42 -26.49 -9.17
N ARG A 99 -1.73 -26.06 -10.22
CA ARG A 99 -1.59 -26.86 -11.44
C ARG A 99 -0.80 -28.10 -11.04
N ARG A 100 -1.50 -29.17 -10.65
CA ARG A 100 -0.90 -30.50 -10.62
C ARG A 100 -0.40 -30.79 -12.03
N HIS A 101 0.93 -30.81 -12.18
CA HIS A 101 1.58 -31.44 -13.31
C HIS A 101 1.08 -32.88 -13.38
N ARG A 102 0.20 -33.20 -14.33
CA ARG A 102 0.04 -34.59 -14.77
C ARG A 102 1.28 -34.90 -15.60
N SER A 103 2.24 -35.59 -14.98
CA SER A 103 3.26 -36.32 -15.70
C SER A 103 2.58 -37.45 -16.47
N SER A 104 2.46 -37.28 -17.78
CA SER A 104 2.20 -38.38 -18.69
C SER A 104 3.47 -39.21 -18.79
N SER A 105 3.44 -40.43 -18.30
CA SER A 105 4.41 -41.47 -18.62
C SER A 105 3.66 -42.73 -19.04
N MET A 106 3.60 -42.96 -20.35
CA MET A 106 3.54 -44.29 -20.98
C MET A 106 5.00 -44.68 -21.32
N PRO A 107 5.35 -45.96 -21.33
CA PRO A 107 4.85 -46.95 -22.29
C PRO A 107 3.95 -48.02 -21.68
#